data_AF-A0A2W6DWF5-F1
#
_entry.id   AF-A0A2W6DWF5-F1
#
_cell.length_a   1.000
_cell.length_b   1.000
_cell.length_c   1.000
_cell.angle_alpha   90.00
_cell.angle_beta   90.00
_cell.angle_gamma   90.00
#
_symmetry.space_group_name_H-M   'P 1'
#
loop_
_entity.id
_entity.type
_entity.pdbx_description
1 polymer ?
#
loop_
_entity_poly.entity_id
_entity_poly.type
_entity_poly.pdbx_seq_one_letter_code
_entity_poly.pdbx_strand_id
1 'polypeptide(L)' 'MTSTSEQPEFRTVDDFVPTDELVRRQGVRPISSVNELALDDPFESDDEYAEFLTDLYASRRSAVS' A
#
# COMPACT_ATOMS: atom_id res chain seq x y z
N MET A 1 -27.52 -1.33 -1.50
CA MET A 1 -27.40 -0.21 -0.55
C MET A 1 -25.94 -0.11 -0.16
N THR A 2 -25.24 0.92 -0.62
CA THR A 2 -23.81 1.13 -0.40
C THR A 2 -23.62 2.14 0.72
N SER A 3 -22.98 1.73 1.83
CA SER A 3 -22.58 2.63 2.90
C SER A 3 -21.46 3.53 2.40
N THR A 4 -21.71 4.84 2.37
CA THR A 4 -20.71 5.88 2.10
C THR A 4 -19.79 6.01 3.31
N SER A 5 -18.51 5.68 3.16
CA SER A 5 -17.48 5.96 4.17
C SER A 5 -17.35 7.48 4.37
N GLU A 6 -17.41 7.94 5.62
CA GLU A 6 -17.31 9.37 5.95
C GLU A 6 -15.91 9.91 5.61
N GLN A 7 -15.88 10.97 4.80
CA GLN A 7 -14.68 11.58 4.24
C GLN A 7 -14.04 12.53 5.28
N PRO A 8 -12.72 12.46 5.53
CA PRO A 8 -12.09 13.37 6.47
C PRO A 8 -12.03 14.78 5.88
N GLU A 9 -12.67 15.73 6.55
CA GLU A 9 -12.55 17.16 6.29
C GLU A 9 -11.08 17.56 6.44
N PHE A 10 -10.44 18.12 5.40
CA PHE A 10 -9.62 19.35 5.44
C PHE A 10 -8.62 19.48 4.28
N ARG A 11 -8.60 20.70 3.72
CA ARG A 11 -7.65 21.37 2.78
C ARG A 11 -8.00 21.28 1.28
N THR A 12 -8.33 22.45 0.73
CA THR A 12 -8.55 22.83 -0.68
C THR A 12 -8.78 21.67 -1.65
N VAL A 13 -10.06 21.51 -2.03
CA VAL A 13 -10.68 20.41 -2.77
C VAL A 13 -10.20 20.26 -4.23
N ASP A 14 -9.39 21.18 -4.76
CA ASP A 14 -9.08 21.21 -6.20
C ASP A 14 -8.23 20.03 -6.71
N ASP A 15 -7.39 19.44 -5.85
CA ASP A 15 -6.53 18.31 -6.22
C ASP A 15 -7.01 16.96 -5.64
N PHE A 16 -8.14 16.94 -4.94
CA PHE A 16 -8.68 15.69 -4.40
C PHE A 16 -9.32 14.87 -5.52
N VAL A 17 -8.72 13.72 -5.81
CA VAL A 17 -9.29 12.72 -6.72
C VAL A 17 -9.78 11.52 -5.89
N PRO A 18 -11.10 11.22 -5.87
CA PRO A 18 -11.61 10.05 -5.19
C PRO A 18 -10.97 8.76 -5.69
N THR A 19 -10.79 7.76 -4.80
CA THR A 19 -10.21 6.46 -5.16
C THR A 19 -10.92 5.80 -6.33
N ASP A 20 -12.26 5.87 -6.38
CA ASP A 20 -13.04 5.33 -7.50
C ASP A 20 -12.69 5.99 -8.84
N GLU A 21 -12.36 7.28 -8.82
CA GLU A 21 -11.93 8.02 -10.00
C GLU A 21 -10.48 7.69 -10.39
N LEU A 22 -9.60 7.46 -9.43
CA LEU A 22 -8.24 6.94 -9.69
C LEU A 22 -8.27 5.55 -10.31
N VAL A 23 -9.10 4.65 -9.77
CA VAL A 23 -9.35 3.29 -10.28
C VAL A 23 -9.82 3.33 -11.73
N ARG A 24 -10.78 4.21 -12.05
CA ARG A 24 -11.27 4.40 -13.42
C ARG A 24 -10.21 4.92 -14.38
N ARG A 25 -9.43 5.93 -13.98
CA ARG A 25 -8.42 6.56 -14.84
C ARG A 25 -7.24 5.65 -15.15
N GLN A 26 -6.79 4.89 -14.15
CA GLN A 26 -5.57 4.07 -14.25
C GLN A 26 -5.87 2.63 -14.68
N GLY A 27 -7.15 2.22 -14.71
CA GLY A 27 -7.54 0.84 -15.04
C GLY A 27 -7.08 -0.19 -13.99
N VAL A 28 -6.68 0.28 -12.81
CA VAL A 28 -6.24 -0.56 -11.70
C VAL A 28 -7.42 -1.11 -10.93
N ARG A 29 -7.27 -2.26 -10.28
CA ARG A 29 -8.32 -2.83 -9.42
C ARG A 29 -7.84 -2.87 -7.97
N PRO A 30 -8.76 -2.73 -6.99
CA PRO A 30 -8.42 -2.98 -5.59
C PRO A 30 -7.86 -4.38 -5.39
N ILE A 31 -6.85 -4.48 -4.53
CA ILE A 31 -6.25 -5.75 -4.12
C ILE A 31 -7.25 -6.49 -3.24
N SER A 32 -7.69 -7.67 -3.65
CA SER A 32 -8.72 -8.44 -2.93
C SER A 32 -8.15 -9.36 -1.85
N SER A 33 -6.85 -9.70 -1.96
CA SER A 33 -6.15 -10.53 -0.98
C SER A 33 -4.64 -10.29 -1.03
N VAL A 34 -3.95 -10.65 0.06
CA VAL A 34 -2.48 -10.59 0.13
C VAL A 34 -1.83 -11.50 -0.92
N ASN A 35 -2.49 -12.61 -1.31
CA ASN A 35 -1.96 -13.52 -2.31
C ASN A 35 -1.84 -12.88 -3.70
N GLU A 36 -2.59 -11.81 -3.99
CA GLU A 36 -2.43 -11.07 -5.25
C GLU A 36 -1.13 -10.26 -5.32
N LEU A 37 -0.47 -10.05 -4.16
CA LEU A 37 0.81 -9.37 -4.06
C LEU A 37 2.00 -10.35 -4.08
N ALA A 38 1.74 -11.65 -4.12
CA ALA A 38 2.81 -12.64 -4.22
C ALA A 38 3.43 -12.57 -5.62
N LEU A 39 4.70 -12.17 -5.67
CA LEU A 39 5.56 -12.27 -6.84
C LEU A 39 6.45 -13.50 -6.69
N ASP A 40 6.71 -14.21 -7.78
CA ASP A 40 7.55 -15.42 -7.76
C ASP A 40 8.99 -15.11 -7.32
N ASP A 41 9.49 -13.92 -7.70
CA ASP A 41 10.80 -13.41 -7.28
C ASP A 41 10.70 -11.90 -7.01
N PRO A 42 10.40 -11.49 -5.76
CA PRO A 42 10.17 -10.09 -5.42
C PRO A 42 11.47 -9.28 -5.20
N PHE A 43 12.63 -9.93 -5.20
CA PHE A 43 13.92 -9.29 -4.99
C PHE A 43 14.83 -9.54 -6.20
N GLU A 44 15.58 -8.52 -6.62
CA GLU A 44 16.51 -8.63 -7.74
C GLU A 44 17.77 -9.42 -7.38
N SER A 45 18.04 -9.59 -6.07
CA SER A 45 19.20 -10.34 -5.56
C SER A 45 19.03 -10.80 -4.11
N ASP A 46 19.84 -11.79 -3.72
CA ASP A 46 19.96 -12.24 -2.32
C ASP A 46 20.46 -11.11 -1.39
N ASP A 47 21.29 -10.20 -1.90
CA ASP A 47 21.80 -9.06 -1.14
C ASP A 47 20.68 -8.07 -0.81
N GLU A 48 19.83 -7.72 -1.77
CA GLU A 48 18.65 -6.86 -1.56
C GLU A 48 17.69 -7.49 -0.52
N TYR A 49 17.47 -8.80 -0.61
CA TYR A 49 16.65 -9.52 0.35
C TYR A 49 17.23 -9.45 1.78
N ALA A 50 18.56 -9.61 1.91
CA ALA A 50 19.24 -9.52 3.20
C ALA A 50 19.17 -8.11 3.80
N GLU A 51 19.32 -7.07 2.97
CA GLU A 51 19.18 -5.67 3.39
C GLU A 51 17.75 -5.37 3.88
N PHE A 52 16.73 -5.80 3.14
CA PHE A 52 15.33 -5.66 3.53
C PHE A 52 15.06 -6.32 4.90
N LEU A 53 15.50 -7.56 5.10
CA LEU A 53 15.31 -8.26 6.37
C LEU A 53 16.01 -7.54 7.53
N THR A 54 17.20 -7.00 7.29
CA THR A 54 17.96 -6.27 8.31
C THR A 54 17.18 -5.05 8.79
N ASP A 55 16.67 -4.23 7.86
CA ASP A 55 15.86 -3.05 8.19
C ASP A 55 14.54 -3.43 8.88
N LEU A 56 13.83 -4.44 8.34
CA LEU A 56 12.58 -4.92 8.91
C LEU A 56 12.73 -5.35 10.37
N TYR A 57 13.78 -6.12 10.69
CA TYR A 57 14.03 -6.56 12.05
C TYR A 57 14.51 -5.44 12.97
N ALA A 58 15.28 -4.48 12.47
CA ALA A 58 15.65 -3.29 13.23
C ALA A 58 14.40 -2.48 13.62
N SER A 59 13.54 -2.19 12.64
CA SER A 59 12.26 -1.48 12.84
C SER A 59 11.35 -2.19 13.84
N ARG A 60 11.15 -3.51 13.68
CA ARG A 60 10.29 -4.28 14.59
C ARG A 60 10.80 -4.32 16.02
N ARG A 61 12.12 -4.45 16.22
CA ARG A 61 12.72 -4.46 17.56
C ARG A 61 12.65 -3.09 18.22
N SER A 62 12.72 -2.02 17.44
CA SER A 62 12.56 -0.65 17.95
C SER A 62 11.15 -0.36 18.48
N ALA A 63 10.13 -1.07 18.00
CA ALA A 63 8.75 -0.92 18.44
C ALA A 63 8.42 -1.67 19.76
N VAL A 64 9.37 -2.45 20.30
CA VAL A 64 9.19 -3.29 21.51
C VAL A 64 10.10 -2.82 22.67
N SER A 65 10.82 -1.70 22.52
CA SER A 65 11.57 -1.03 23.61
C SER A 65 10.92 0.29 23.99
#